data_AF-A0A838QJ16-F1
#
_entry.id   AF-A0A838QJ16-F1
#
_cell.length_a   1.000
_cell.length_b   1.000
_cell.length_c   1.000
_cell.angle_alpha   90.00
_cell.angle_beta   90.00
_cell.angle_gamma   90.00
#
_symmetry.space_group_name_H-M   'P 1'
#
loop_
_entity.id
_entity.type
_entity.pdbx_description
1 polymer ?
#
loop_
_entity_poly.entity_id
_entity_poly.type
_entity_poly.pdbx_seq_one_letter_code
_entity_poly.pdbx_strand_id
1 'polypeptide(L)' 'MTLRKLAPIHPGEILLHDFLEPMGVSQYRVAQDISVPARRINEIVHGTRRITADTA' A
#
# COMPACT_ATOMS: atom_id res chain seq x y z
N MET A 1 23.52 -10.70 20.16
CA MET A 1 22.93 -10.76 18.80
C MET A 1 22.70 -9.35 18.31
N THR A 2 23.41 -8.93 17.28
CA THR A 2 23.21 -7.61 16.65
C THR A 2 21.92 -7.64 15.82
N LEU A 3 20.95 -6.81 16.20
CA LEU A 3 19.72 -6.60 15.42
C LEU A 3 20.10 -6.10 14.03
N ARG A 4 19.97 -6.94 13.00
CA ARG A 4 20.01 -6.46 11.61
C ARG A 4 18.82 -5.53 11.43
N LYS A 5 19.07 -4.22 11.34
CA LYS A 5 18.07 -3.26 10.88
C LYS A 5 17.73 -3.65 9.44
N LEU A 6 16.56 -4.24 9.24
CA LEU A 6 15.99 -4.41 7.92
C LEU A 6 15.81 -3.03 7.30
N ALA A 7 16.05 -2.90 6.00
CA ALA A 7 15.71 -1.68 5.29
C ALA A 7 14.21 -1.42 5.46
N PRO A 8 13.78 -0.16 5.71
CA PRO A 8 12.37 0.15 5.85
C PRO A 8 11.65 -0.15 4.53
N ILE A 9 10.73 -1.11 4.56
CA ILE A 9 9.84 -1.44 3.44
C ILE A 9 8.65 -0.49 3.51
N HIS A 10 8.30 0.14 2.39
CA HIS A 10 7.12 1.00 2.34
C HIS A 10 5.85 0.13 2.45
N PRO A 11 4.85 0.49 3.26
CA PRO A 11 3.59 -0.27 3.35
C PRO A 11 2.88 -0.48 2.00
N GLY A 12 3.12 0.42 1.03
CA GLY A 12 2.61 0.28 -0.33
C GLY A 12 3.23 -0.86 -1.13
N GLU A 13 4.50 -1.20 -0.88
CA GLU A 13 5.15 -2.36 -1.50
C GLU A 13 4.49 -3.64 -1.00
N ILE A 14 4.21 -3.71 0.32
CA ILE A 14 3.48 -4.82 0.94
C ILE A 14 2.07 -4.91 0.36
N LEU A 15 1.34 -3.79 0.29
CA LEU A 15 -0.01 -3.76 -0.30
C LEU A 15 -0.02 -4.32 -1.73
N LEU A 16 0.95 -3.94 -2.56
CA LEU A 16 1.02 -4.41 -3.94
C LEU A 16 1.35 -5.90 -4.04
N HIS A 17 2.47 -6.32 -3.46
CA HIS A 17 3.04 -7.64 -3.69
C HIS A 17 2.42 -8.75 -2.84
N ASP A 18 1.98 -8.43 -1.62
CA ASP A 18 1.46 -9.44 -0.70
C ASP A 18 -0.07 -9.55 -0.75
N PHE A 19 -0.76 -8.57 -1.36
CA PHE A 19 -2.23 -8.52 -1.42
C PHE A 19 -2.78 -8.32 -2.83
N LEU A 20 -2.51 -7.19 -3.48
CA LEU A 20 -3.16 -6.86 -4.76
C LEU A 20 -2.81 -7.83 -5.88
N GLU A 21 -1.53 -8.14 -6.07
CA GLU A 21 -1.05 -9.06 -7.09
C GLU A 21 -1.53 -10.50 -6.86
N PRO A 22 -1.39 -11.10 -5.65
CA PRO A 22 -1.89 -12.46 -5.38
C PRO A 22 -3.42 -12.58 -5.53
N MET A 23 -4.16 -11.52 -5.23
CA MET A 23 -5.63 -11.50 -5.34
C MET A 23 -6.12 -11.15 -6.75
N GLY A 24 -5.24 -10.71 -7.66
CA GLY A 24 -5.64 -10.24 -8.99
C GLY A 24 -6.51 -8.98 -8.96
N VAL A 25 -6.37 -8.15 -7.91
CA VAL A 25 -7.20 -6.95 -7.70
C VAL A 25 -6.43 -5.71 -8.13
N SER A 26 -7.08 -4.83 -8.90
CA SER A 26 -6.48 -3.57 -9.31
C SER A 26 -6.51 -2.52 -8.19
N GLN A 27 -5.52 -1.61 -8.18
CA GLN A 27 -5.50 -0.43 -7.29
C GLN A 27 -6.80 0.39 -7.39
N TYR A 28 -7.34 0.52 -8.61
CA TYR A 28 -8.60 1.21 -8.87
C TYR A 28 -9.78 0.53 -8.18
N ARG A 29 -9.85 -0.80 -8.24
CA ARG A 29 -10.93 -1.57 -7.62
C ARG A 29 -10.95 -1.37 -6.10
N VAL A 30 -9.79 -1.50 -5.44
CA VAL A 30 -9.68 -1.25 -4.00
C VAL A 30 -10.09 0.18 -3.67
N ALA A 31 -9.64 1.16 -4.46
CA ALA A 31 -9.99 2.55 -4.22
C ALA A 31 -11.51 2.80 -4.26
N GLN A 32 -12.22 2.17 -5.20
CA GLN A 32 -13.69 2.21 -5.27
C GLN A 32 -14.32 1.53 -4.06
N ASP A 33 -13.84 0.33 -3.69
CA ASP A 33 -14.42 -0.47 -2.60
C ASP A 33 -14.32 0.25 -1.24
N ILE A 34 -13.25 1.02 -0.99
CA ILE A 34 -13.08 1.82 0.23
C ILE A 34 -13.44 3.31 0.07
N SER A 35 -14.07 3.69 -1.04
CA SER A 35 -14.52 5.07 -1.33
C SER A 35 -13.41 6.14 -1.22
N VAL A 36 -12.21 5.84 -1.71
CA VAL A 36 -11.10 6.80 -1.82
C VAL A 36 -10.73 7.09 -3.27
N PRO A 37 -10.13 8.25 -3.58
CA PRO A 37 -9.60 8.51 -4.91
C PRO A 37 -8.53 7.47 -5.30
N ALA A 38 -8.60 6.90 -6.51
CA ALA A 38 -7.62 5.92 -7.00
C ALA A 38 -6.17 6.41 -6.93
N ARG A 39 -5.97 7.72 -7.12
CA ARG A 39 -4.68 8.39 -6.96
C ARG A 39 -4.06 8.15 -5.57
N ARG A 40 -4.88 8.06 -4.52
CA ARG A 40 -4.41 7.79 -3.14
C ARG A 40 -3.74 6.42 -3.06
N ILE A 41 -4.39 5.38 -3.58
CA ILE A 41 -3.83 4.01 -3.57
C ILE A 41 -2.56 3.96 -4.44
N ASN A 42 -2.58 4.62 -5.59
CA ASN A 42 -1.42 4.72 -6.46
C ASN A 42 -0.21 5.36 -5.76
N GLU A 43 -0.41 6.49 -5.08
CA GLU A 43 0.66 7.17 -4.32
C GLU A 43 1.19 6.32 -3.15
N ILE A 44 0.32 5.56 -2.49
CA ILE A 44 0.71 4.63 -1.41
C ILE A 44 1.61 3.54 -1.99
N VAL A 45 1.17 2.86 -3.04
CA VAL A 45 1.92 1.76 -3.69
C VAL A 45 3.28 2.23 -4.21
N HIS A 46 3.37 3.45 -4.74
CA HIS A 46 4.64 4.04 -5.22
C HIS A 46 5.51 4.68 -4.11
N GLY A 47 5.11 4.59 -2.84
CA GLY A 47 5.90 5.14 -1.74
C GLY A 47 5.91 6.67 -1.64
N THR A 48 5.12 7.37 -2.45
CA THR A 48 5.08 8.83 -2.47
C THR A 48 4.11 9.41 -1.45
N ARG A 49 3.32 8.57 -0.79
CA ARG A 49 2.36 8.96 0.25
C ARG A 49 2.45 8.06 1.48
N ARG A 50 2.53 8.71 2.64
CA ARG A 50 2.38 8.07 3.95
C ARG A 50 0.92 7.70 4.22
N ILE A 51 0.70 6.56 4.86
CA ILE A 51 -0.62 6.14 5.35
C ILE A 51 -0.90 6.88 6.68
N THR A 52 -2.05 7.54 6.77
CA THR A 52 -2.51 8.27 7.97
C THR A 52 -3.68 7.53 8.63
N ALA A 53 -3.92 7.74 9.93
CA ALA A 53 -5.00 7.08 10.67
C ALA A 53 -6.41 7.32 10.10
N ASP A 54 -6.62 8.40 9.36
CA ASP A 54 -7.84 8.71 8.59
C ASP A 54 -8.11 7.73 7.41
N THR A 55 -7.37 6.62 7.35
CA THR A 55 -7.44 5.60 6.28
C THR A 55 -7.95 4.25 6.80
N ALA A 56 -8.61 4.20 7.97
CA ALA A 56 -9.18 2.99 8.57
C ALA A 56 -10.72 3.05 8.66
#